data_AF-A0A9P6LY63-F1
#
_entry.id   AF-A0A9P6LY63-F1
#
_cell.length_a   1.000
_cell.length_b   1.000
_cell.length_c   1.000
_cell.angle_alpha   90.00
_cell.angle_beta   90.00
_cell.angle_gamma   90.00
#
_symmetry.space_group_name_H-M   'P 1'
#
loop_
_entity.id
_entity.type
_entity.pdbx_description
1 polymer ?
#
loop_
_entity_poly.entity_id
_entity_poly.type
_entity_poly.pdbx_seq_one_letter_code
_entity_poly.pdbx_strand_id
1 'polypeptide(L)'
;YLPPEFTATRPGPSRSTLTYIEGWKIRNLANKLFGFDGWSSDITDITVDFMDVDHEGKVSVGVSVVLRITLKNGSHREDIGYGSCDNLKNKAGSLEKAKKEAVTDGMKRTLKSFGNLLGNCLSDKNFCKYLSTQRVDKAGL
;
A
#
# COMPACT_ATOMS: atom_id res chain seq x y z
N TYR A 1 10.26 -13.49 9.15
CA TYR A 1 8.90 -13.00 8.82
C TYR A 1 8.70 -11.61 9.42
N LEU A 2 7.79 -10.80 8.89
CA LEU A 2 7.55 -9.43 9.37
C LEU A 2 7.03 -9.45 10.84
N PRO A 3 7.67 -8.79 11.80
CA PRO A 3 7.19 -8.81 13.17
C PRO A 3 5.81 -8.14 13.35
N PRO A 4 4.96 -8.61 14.28
CA PRO A 4 3.59 -8.11 14.45
C PRO A 4 3.47 -6.59 14.64
N GLU A 5 4.45 -5.94 15.28
CA GLU A 5 4.50 -4.50 15.53
C GLU A 5 4.59 -3.64 14.26
N PHE A 6 5.05 -4.21 13.15
CA PHE A 6 5.09 -3.53 11.86
C PHE A 6 3.77 -3.60 11.10
N THR A 7 2.80 -4.37 11.59
CA THR A 7 1.52 -4.58 10.93
C THR A 7 0.41 -3.74 11.55
N ALA A 8 -0.61 -3.43 10.76
CA ALA A 8 -1.86 -2.78 11.15
C ALA A 8 -3.03 -3.61 10.59
N THR A 9 -4.23 -3.39 11.13
CA THR A 9 -5.44 -4.09 10.71
C THR A 9 -6.54 -3.10 10.37
N ARG A 10 -7.35 -3.44 9.36
CA ARG A 10 -8.58 -2.70 9.03
C ARG A 10 -9.73 -3.66 8.78
N PRO A 11 -10.99 -3.24 8.96
CA PRO A 11 -12.14 -4.00 8.51
C PRO A 11 -12.04 -4.29 7.00
N GLY A 12 -12.31 -5.53 6.62
CA GLY A 12 -12.41 -5.99 5.25
C GLY A 12 -13.84 -6.39 4.88
N PRO A 13 -14.06 -6.84 3.63
CA PRO A 13 -15.34 -7.36 3.18
C PRO A 13 -15.81 -8.54 4.05
N SER A 14 -17.12 -8.75 4.15
CA SER A 14 -17.71 -9.93 4.80
C SER A 14 -17.23 -10.17 6.25
N ARG A 15 -17.11 -9.10 7.05
CA ARG A 15 -16.60 -9.14 8.44
C ARG A 15 -15.18 -9.73 8.58
N SER A 16 -14.40 -9.75 7.50
CA SER A 16 -13.00 -10.13 7.57
C SER A 16 -12.14 -8.99 8.11
N THR A 17 -10.93 -9.32 8.58
CA THR A 17 -9.92 -8.34 8.96
C THR A 17 -8.78 -8.42 7.97
N LEU A 18 -8.37 -7.28 7.40
CA LEU A 18 -7.24 -7.19 6.50
C LEU A 18 -6.01 -6.68 7.25
N THR A 19 -4.94 -7.48 7.24
CA THR A 19 -3.64 -7.10 7.78
C THR A 19 -2.81 -6.41 6.71
N TYR A 20 -2.24 -5.26 7.04
CA TYR A 20 -1.41 -4.46 6.13
C TYR A 20 -0.22 -3.83 6.85
N ILE A 21 0.71 -3.26 6.10
CA ILE A 21 1.79 -2.42 6.62
C ILE A 21 1.55 -0.98 6.19
N GLU A 22 1.72 -0.04 7.12
CA GLU A 22 1.59 1.39 6.85
C GLU A 22 2.71 1.88 5.92
N GLY A 23 2.40 2.87 5.08
CA GLY A 23 3.34 3.38 4.06
C GLY A 23 4.64 3.94 4.65
N TRP A 24 4.60 4.56 5.82
CA TRP A 24 5.80 5.08 6.48
C TRP A 24 6.68 3.95 7.06
N LYS A 25 6.07 2.88 7.59
CA LYS A 25 6.78 1.72 8.13
C LYS A 25 7.53 0.97 7.03
N ILE A 26 6.89 0.76 5.87
CA ILE A 26 7.54 0.04 4.77
C ILE A 26 8.73 0.84 4.19
N ARG A 27 8.63 2.17 4.09
CA ARG A 27 9.75 3.04 3.69
C ARG A 27 10.91 2.95 4.67
N ASN A 28 10.62 2.99 5.97
CA ASN A 28 11.66 2.83 6.99
C ASN A 28 12.32 1.45 6.95
N LEU A 29 11.55 0.38 6.69
CA LEU A 29 12.11 -0.96 6.49
C LEU A 29 13.00 -1.03 5.25
N ALA A 30 12.58 -0.44 4.12
CA ALA A 30 13.40 -0.38 2.92
C ALA A 30 14.72 0.37 3.19
N ASN A 31 14.67 1.53 3.84
CA ASN A 31 15.87 2.28 4.24
C ASN A 31 16.78 1.50 5.19
N LYS A 32 16.22 0.71 6.12
CA LYS A 32 17.00 -0.16 7.01
C LYS A 32 17.66 -1.33 6.27
N LEU A 33 16.99 -1.88 5.26
CA LEU A 33 17.48 -3.06 4.53
C LEU A 33 18.47 -2.72 3.43
N PHE A 34 18.16 -1.70 2.65
CA PHE A 34 18.97 -1.32 1.48
C PHE A 34 19.94 -0.18 1.79
N GLY A 35 19.70 0.59 2.86
CA GLY A 35 20.34 1.90 3.07
C GLY A 35 19.52 3.01 2.41
N PHE A 36 19.69 4.24 2.90
CA PHE A 36 18.95 5.40 2.36
C PHE A 36 19.32 5.71 0.90
N ASP A 37 20.52 5.31 0.45
CA ASP A 37 21.04 5.46 -0.91
C ASP A 37 21.00 4.13 -1.71
N GLY A 38 20.48 3.06 -1.10
CA GLY A 38 20.52 1.71 -1.69
C GLY A 38 19.36 1.38 -2.62
N TRP A 39 18.35 2.25 -2.66
CA TRP A 39 17.16 2.07 -3.48
C TRP A 39 16.57 3.41 -3.91
N SER A 40 15.91 3.43 -5.06
CA SER A 40 15.10 4.55 -5.55
C SER A 40 13.70 4.07 -5.91
N SER A 41 12.77 5.01 -6.04
CA SER A 41 11.43 4.75 -6.55
C SER A 41 11.07 5.75 -7.63
N ASP A 42 10.49 5.26 -8.71
CA ASP A 42 10.13 6.04 -9.89
C ASP A 42 8.67 5.76 -10.27
N ILE A 43 7.89 6.80 -10.55
CA ILE A 43 6.56 6.66 -11.14
C ILE A 43 6.77 6.58 -12.65
N THR A 44 6.55 5.41 -13.23
CA THR A 44 6.76 5.18 -14.67
C THR A 44 5.53 5.55 -15.49
N ASP A 45 4.34 5.36 -14.93
CA ASP A 45 3.09 5.81 -15.53
C ASP A 45 2.07 6.22 -14.46
N ILE A 46 1.20 7.17 -14.80
CA ILE A 46 0.04 7.53 -13.99
C ILE A 46 -1.16 7.77 -14.90
N THR A 47 -2.22 7.00 -14.67
CA THR A 47 -3.43 7.03 -15.47
C THR A 47 -4.63 7.34 -14.59
N VAL A 48 -5.45 8.32 -15.00
CA VAL A 48 -6.77 8.55 -14.41
C VAL A 48 -7.75 7.67 -15.18
N ASP A 49 -8.11 6.53 -14.59
CA ASP A 49 -8.92 5.51 -15.27
C ASP A 49 -10.36 5.97 -15.48
N PHE A 50 -10.90 6.69 -14.50
CA PHE A 50 -12.19 7.37 -14.60
C PHE A 50 -12.25 8.57 -13.67
N MET A 51 -13.13 9.52 -14.00
CA MET A 51 -13.45 10.66 -13.14
C MET A 51 -14.87 11.12 -13.45
N ASP A 52 -15.82 10.57 -12.70
CA ASP A 52 -17.24 10.79 -12.87
C ASP A 52 -17.75 11.85 -11.91
N VAL A 53 -18.75 12.61 -12.35
CA VAL A 53 -19.47 13.59 -11.52
C VAL A 53 -20.94 13.28 -11.61
N ASP A 54 -21.58 13.01 -10.48
CA ASP A 54 -23.02 12.73 -10.42
C ASP A 54 -23.87 14.01 -10.54
N HIS A 55 -25.19 13.85 -10.59
CA HIS A 55 -26.14 14.97 -10.69
C HIS A 55 -26.11 15.91 -9.47
N GLU A 56 -25.60 15.46 -8.32
CA GLU A 56 -25.44 16.25 -7.10
C GLU A 56 -24.06 16.93 -7.02
N GLY A 57 -23.23 16.79 -8.06
CA GLY A 57 -21.88 17.35 -8.12
C GLY A 57 -20.84 16.56 -7.31
N LYS A 58 -21.16 15.34 -6.87
CA LYS A 58 -20.20 14.47 -6.18
C LYS A 58 -19.31 13.77 -7.20
N VAL A 59 -18.03 13.76 -6.89
CA VAL A 59 -16.96 13.25 -7.74
C VAL A 59 -16.51 11.88 -7.25
N SER A 60 -16.44 10.94 -8.18
CA SER A 60 -15.82 9.63 -8.01
C SER A 60 -14.66 9.51 -8.99
N VAL A 61 -13.49 9.06 -8.52
CA VAL A 61 -12.27 9.00 -9.33
C VAL A 61 -11.46 7.75 -9.00
N GLY A 62 -10.91 7.14 -10.04
CA GLY A 62 -9.96 6.04 -9.97
C GLY A 62 -8.65 6.41 -10.66
N VAL A 63 -7.53 6.07 -10.02
CA VAL A 63 -6.18 6.34 -10.53
C VAL A 63 -5.33 5.08 -10.38
N SER A 64 -4.73 4.66 -11.50
CA SER A 64 -3.68 3.65 -11.56
C SER A 64 -2.30 4.31 -11.67
N VAL A 65 -1.31 3.73 -11.01
CA VAL A 65 0.10 4.14 -11.08
C VAL A 65 0.95 2.91 -11.34
N VAL A 66 1.81 2.94 -12.35
CA VAL A 66 2.90 1.97 -12.48
C VAL A 66 4.11 2.53 -11.72
N LEU A 67 4.61 1.78 -10.75
CA LEU A 67 5.71 2.20 -9.90
C LEU A 67 6.87 1.21 -10.03
N ARG A 68 8.07 1.76 -10.22
CA ARG A 68 9.33 1.02 -10.26
C ARG A 68 10.13 1.27 -9.00
N ILE A 69 10.76 0.22 -8.47
CA ILE A 69 11.81 0.34 -7.46
C ILE A 69 13.08 -0.26 -8.01
N THR A 70 14.15 0.51 -7.95
CA THR A 70 15.48 0.13 -8.43
C THR A 70 16.45 0.08 -7.27
N LEU A 71 17.20 -1.01 -7.13
CA LEU A 71 18.26 -1.15 -6.14
C LEU A 71 19.59 -0.65 -6.70
N LYS A 72 20.54 -0.33 -5.83
CA LYS A 72 21.89 0.16 -6.18
C LYS A 72 22.66 -0.74 -7.16
N ASN A 73 22.35 -2.03 -7.20
CA ASN A 73 22.94 -2.99 -8.15
C ASN A 73 22.28 -2.98 -9.55
N GLY A 74 21.32 -2.11 -9.80
CA GLY A 74 20.56 -2.00 -11.06
C GLY A 74 19.37 -2.94 -11.19
N SER A 75 19.18 -3.90 -10.27
CA SER A 75 17.97 -4.73 -10.28
C SER A 75 16.74 -3.90 -9.94
N HIS A 76 15.64 -4.16 -10.63
CA HIS A 76 14.38 -3.45 -10.40
C HIS A 76 13.18 -4.38 -10.42
N ARG A 77 12.09 -3.89 -9.82
CA ARG A 77 10.76 -4.51 -9.80
C ARG A 77 9.74 -3.43 -10.15
N GLU A 78 8.65 -3.84 -10.76
CA GLU A 78 7.50 -2.97 -11.02
C GLU A 78 6.22 -3.62 -10.54
N ASP A 79 5.28 -2.79 -10.08
CA ASP A 79 3.92 -3.21 -9.79
C ASP A 79 2.97 -2.02 -10.01
N ILE A 80 1.67 -2.32 -10.07
CA ILE A 80 0.60 -1.35 -10.24
C ILE A 80 0.02 -1.01 -8.88
N GLY A 81 -0.04 0.27 -8.53
CA GLY A 81 -0.80 0.80 -7.41
C GLY A 81 -2.13 1.38 -7.86
N TYR A 82 -3.14 1.31 -6.99
CA TYR A 82 -4.45 1.88 -7.25
C TYR A 82 -4.91 2.76 -6.11
N GLY A 83 -5.55 3.88 -6.44
CA GLY A 83 -6.14 4.80 -5.49
C GLY A 83 -7.47 5.30 -6.01
N SER A 84 -8.47 5.37 -5.13
CA SER A 84 -9.80 5.80 -5.50
C SER A 84 -10.48 6.57 -4.39
N CYS A 85 -11.48 7.34 -4.78
CA CYS A 85 -12.44 7.87 -3.84
C CYS A 85 -13.78 8.07 -4.52
N ASP A 86 -14.83 7.86 -3.75
CA ASP A 86 -16.21 7.96 -4.21
C ASP A 86 -16.94 9.07 -3.44
N ASN A 87 -17.88 9.72 -4.11
CA ASN A 87 -18.85 10.62 -3.49
C ASN A 87 -18.26 11.87 -2.79
N LEU A 88 -17.17 12.44 -3.31
CA LEU A 88 -16.53 13.63 -2.74
C LEU A 88 -16.95 14.91 -3.45
N LYS A 89 -17.19 16.00 -2.71
CA LYS A 89 -17.68 17.27 -3.29
C LYS A 89 -16.64 18.09 -4.05
N ASN A 90 -15.35 17.80 -3.89
CA ASN A 90 -14.26 18.61 -4.45
C ASN A 90 -13.43 17.80 -5.42
N LYS A 91 -13.50 18.13 -6.71
CA LYS A 91 -12.76 17.46 -7.80
C LYS A 91 -11.25 17.43 -7.59
N ALA A 92 -10.65 18.56 -7.21
CA ALA A 92 -9.20 18.65 -6.98
C ALA A 92 -8.78 17.80 -5.77
N GLY A 93 -9.54 17.86 -4.68
CA GLY A 93 -9.28 17.05 -3.48
C GLY A 93 -9.44 15.55 -3.74
N SER A 94 -10.43 15.16 -4.54
CA SER A 94 -10.63 13.77 -4.96
C SER A 94 -9.43 13.25 -5.75
N LEU A 95 -8.99 14.01 -6.75
CA LEU A 95 -7.85 13.63 -7.59
C LEU A 95 -6.54 13.57 -6.78
N GLU A 96 -6.31 14.55 -5.89
CA GLU A 96 -5.15 14.57 -5.00
C GLU A 96 -5.11 13.32 -4.12
N LYS A 97 -6.24 12.98 -3.49
CA LYS A 97 -6.36 11.80 -2.63
C LYS A 97 -6.08 10.52 -3.40
N ALA A 98 -6.77 10.31 -4.54
CA ALA A 98 -6.61 9.11 -5.35
C ALA A 98 -5.17 8.94 -5.85
N LYS A 99 -4.52 10.02 -6.34
CA LYS A 99 -3.12 9.97 -6.75
C LYS A 99 -2.17 9.60 -5.61
N LYS A 100 -2.32 10.22 -4.43
CA LYS A 100 -1.47 9.93 -3.25
C LYS A 100 -1.64 8.48 -2.78
N GLU A 101 -2.87 7.98 -2.80
CA GLU A 101 -3.18 6.59 -2.44
C GLU A 101 -2.57 5.61 -3.46
N ALA A 102 -2.76 5.84 -4.76
CA ALA A 102 -2.22 5.00 -5.84
C ALA A 102 -0.69 4.88 -5.76
N VAL A 103 0.03 6.00 -5.58
CA VAL A 103 1.49 6.00 -5.43
C VAL A 103 1.93 5.23 -4.19
N THR A 104 1.24 5.44 -3.05
CA THR A 104 1.56 4.73 -1.80
C THR A 104 1.30 3.23 -1.92
N ASP A 105 0.22 2.84 -2.62
CA ASP A 105 -0.09 1.44 -2.86
C ASP A 105 0.91 0.78 -3.80
N GLY A 106 1.26 1.43 -4.91
CA GLY A 106 2.27 0.96 -5.86
C GLY A 106 3.63 0.75 -5.18
N MET A 107 4.04 1.70 -4.33
CA MET A 107 5.24 1.57 -3.49
C MET A 107 5.21 0.33 -2.60
N LYS A 108 4.13 0.14 -1.83
CA LYS A 108 4.00 -1.03 -0.94
C LYS A 108 4.04 -2.33 -1.75
N ARG A 109 3.32 -2.40 -2.87
CA ARG A 109 3.22 -3.60 -3.71
C ARG A 109 4.56 -3.95 -4.34
N THR A 110 5.22 -2.97 -4.92
CA THR A 110 6.55 -3.14 -5.51
C THR A 110 7.56 -3.59 -4.44
N LEU A 111 7.55 -3.01 -3.23
CA LEU A 111 8.45 -3.44 -2.14
C LEU A 111 8.22 -4.90 -1.71
N LYS A 112 6.97 -5.38 -1.70
CA LYS A 112 6.68 -6.79 -1.35
C LYS A 112 7.43 -7.77 -2.24
N SER A 113 7.62 -7.46 -3.52
CA SER A 113 8.31 -8.34 -4.47
C SER A 113 9.81 -8.57 -4.15
N PHE A 114 10.38 -7.83 -3.19
CA PHE A 114 11.75 -8.03 -2.70
C PHE A 114 11.83 -8.99 -1.51
N GLY A 115 10.71 -9.38 -0.89
CA GLY A 115 10.69 -10.48 0.07
C GLY A 115 9.76 -10.30 1.28
N ASN A 116 9.76 -11.32 2.15
CA ASN A 116 8.85 -11.42 3.29
C ASN A 116 8.95 -10.26 4.28
N LEU A 117 10.16 -9.77 4.55
CA LEU A 117 10.35 -8.65 5.47
C LEU A 117 9.78 -7.33 4.93
N LEU A 118 9.62 -7.20 3.61
CA LEU A 118 8.96 -6.06 2.96
C LEU A 118 7.47 -6.32 2.70
N GLY A 119 6.88 -7.27 3.42
CA GLY A 119 5.43 -7.48 3.46
C GLY A 119 4.90 -8.57 2.54
N ASN A 120 5.75 -9.32 1.81
CA ASN A 120 5.28 -10.46 1.01
C ASN A 120 4.55 -11.52 1.87
N CYS A 121 4.96 -11.68 3.13
CA CYS A 121 4.30 -12.60 4.05
C CYS A 121 2.85 -12.23 4.39
N LEU A 122 2.42 -10.98 4.16
CA LEU A 122 1.04 -10.56 4.40
C LEU A 122 0.04 -11.15 3.39
N SER A 123 0.53 -11.72 2.29
CA SER A 123 -0.27 -12.49 1.34
C SER A 123 -0.55 -13.91 1.83
N ASP A 124 0.21 -14.42 2.81
CA ASP A 124 0.00 -15.74 3.40
C ASP A 124 -1.12 -15.68 4.44
N LYS A 125 -2.23 -16.37 4.13
CA LYS A 125 -3.41 -16.46 4.99
C LYS A 125 -3.10 -17.12 6.34
N ASN A 126 -2.20 -18.09 6.39
CA ASN A 126 -1.82 -18.76 7.64
C ASN A 126 -1.02 -17.81 8.53
N PHE A 127 -0.08 -17.06 7.93
CA PHE A 127 0.65 -16.03 8.64
C PHE A 127 -0.27 -14.93 9.18
N CYS A 128 -1.22 -14.45 8.38
CA CYS A 128 -2.22 -13.47 8.83
C CYS A 128 -3.10 -13.99 9.98
N LYS A 129 -3.49 -15.28 9.96
CA LYS A 129 -4.18 -15.92 11.08
C LYS A 129 -3.31 -15.95 12.34
N TYR A 130 -2.05 -16.35 12.22
CA TYR A 130 -1.10 -16.35 13.34
C TYR A 130 -0.91 -14.95 13.93
N LEU A 131 -0.79 -13.91 13.11
CA LEU A 131 -0.70 -12.53 13.60
C LEU A 131 -1.95 -12.09 14.36
N SER A 132 -3.12 -12.59 13.97
CA SER A 132 -4.38 -12.26 14.65
C SER A 132 -4.45 -12.87 16.07
N THR A 133 -3.88 -14.06 16.29
CA THR A 133 -3.88 -14.70 17.62
C THR A 133 -2.93 -14.01 18.59
N GLN A 134 -1.72 -13.66 18.13
CA GLN A 134 -0.69 -12.97 18.94
C GLN A 134 -1.12 -11.58 19.47
N ARG A 135 -2.14 -10.96 18.86
CA ARG A 135 -2.66 -9.66 19.31
C ARG A 135 -3.68 -9.80 20.43
N VAL A 136 -4.44 -10.90 20.47
CA VAL A 136 -5.39 -11.18 21.54
C VAL A 136 -4.65 -11.29 22.88
N ASP A 137 -3.49 -11.96 22.86
CA ASP A 137 -2.67 -12.17 24.06
C ASP A 137 -2.10 -10.87 24.66
N LYS A 138 -1.95 -9.80 23.86
CA LYS A 138 -1.49 -8.48 24.33
C LYS A 138 -2.60 -7.56 24.83
N ALA A 139 -3.87 -7.84 24.49
CA ALA A 139 -5.01 -7.04 24.95
C ALA A 139 -5.62 -7.56 26.27
N GLY A 140 -5.18 -8.75 26.73
CA GLY A 140 -5.60 -9.40 27.97
C GLY A 140 -4.64 -9.24 29.15
N LEU A 141 -3.72 -8.29 29.10
CA LEU A 141 -2.81 -7.90 30.18
C LEU A 141 -3.02 -6.43 30.55
#